data_AF-A0A521G893-F1
#
_entry.id   AF-A0A521G893-F1
#
_cell.length_a   1.000
_cell.length_b   1.000
_cell.length_c   1.000
_cell.angle_alpha   90.00
_cell.angle_beta   90.00
_cell.angle_gamma   90.00
#
_symmetry.space_group_name_H-M   'P 1'
#
loop_
_entity.id
_entity.type
_entity.pdbx_description
1 polymer ?
#
loop_
_entity_poly.entity_id
_entity_poly.type
_entity_poly.pdbx_seq_one_letter_code
_entity_poly.pdbx_strand_id
1 'polypeptide(L)'
;MPTNVIGGSLTCCCTKPMTGFYRDGFCRTDEQDQGRHVVCAIMTESFLLFTRSRGNDLMTPRPEYQFPGLNPGDRWCLCALRWQEAYEMGVAPPVLLSCTHERALDYIELDALKSLAFEE
;
A
#
# COMPACT_ATOMS: atom_id res chain seq x y z
N MET A 1 3.65 -17.86 -8.18
CA MET A 1 3.90 -16.61 -7.43
C MET A 1 2.73 -15.69 -7.71
N PRO A 2 2.35 -14.82 -6.76
CA PRO A 2 1.24 -13.89 -6.98
C PRO A 2 1.51 -12.97 -8.18
N THR A 3 0.46 -12.54 -8.86
CA THR A 3 0.52 -11.64 -10.02
C THR A 3 0.35 -10.19 -9.58
N ASN A 4 1.03 -9.27 -10.25
CA ASN A 4 0.87 -7.83 -10.04
C ASN A 4 -0.21 -7.23 -10.97
N VAL A 5 -0.60 -5.99 -10.74
CA VAL A 5 -1.66 -5.31 -11.50
C VAL A 5 -1.36 -5.08 -12.99
N ILE A 6 -0.12 -5.30 -13.43
CA ILE A 6 0.30 -5.22 -14.84
C ILE A 6 0.54 -6.60 -15.47
N GLY A 7 0.12 -7.68 -14.81
CA GLY A 7 0.16 -9.05 -15.34
C GLY A 7 1.52 -9.75 -15.21
N GLY A 8 2.49 -9.14 -14.52
CA GLY A 8 3.79 -9.75 -14.22
C GLY A 8 3.83 -10.43 -12.86
N SER A 9 4.96 -11.04 -12.52
CA SER A 9 5.20 -11.56 -11.16
C SER A 9 5.25 -10.43 -10.14
N LEU A 10 4.62 -10.62 -8.98
CA LEU A 10 4.66 -9.67 -7.86
C LEU A 10 6.10 -9.52 -7.33
N THR A 11 6.60 -8.29 -7.30
CA THR A 11 7.92 -7.95 -6.75
C THR A 11 7.84 -7.45 -5.31
N CYS A 12 9.00 -7.45 -4.63
CA CYS A 12 9.09 -7.00 -3.24
C CYS A 12 8.78 -5.49 -3.15
N CYS A 13 7.90 -5.10 -2.23
CA CYS A 13 7.57 -3.70 -1.98
C CYS A 13 8.66 -3.02 -1.13
N CYS A 14 8.96 -3.58 0.05
CA CYS A 14 9.98 -3.04 0.95
C CYS A 14 10.37 -4.04 2.04
N THR A 15 11.65 -4.05 2.45
CA THR A 15 12.12 -4.82 3.62
C THR A 15 12.61 -3.93 4.77
N LYS A 16 12.71 -2.62 4.56
CA LYS A 16 13.15 -1.63 5.54
C LYS A 16 12.40 -0.29 5.33
N PRO A 17 11.27 -0.07 6.01
CA PRO A 17 10.66 -0.96 7.02
C PRO A 17 10.07 -2.26 6.40
N MET A 18 10.03 -3.34 7.19
CA MET A 18 9.42 -4.60 6.74
C MET A 18 7.92 -4.44 6.59
N THR A 19 7.40 -4.56 5.37
CA THR A 19 5.98 -4.35 5.05
C THR A 19 5.25 -5.66 4.72
N GLY A 20 4.00 -5.54 4.27
CA GLY A 20 3.12 -6.64 3.93
C GLY A 20 2.38 -7.18 5.14
N PHE A 21 1.19 -7.75 4.91
CA PHE A 21 0.38 -8.36 5.96
C PHE A 21 1.15 -9.47 6.71
N TYR A 22 1.90 -10.29 5.96
CA TYR A 22 2.73 -11.37 6.52
C TYR A 22 4.13 -10.93 7.00
N ARG A 23 4.45 -9.63 6.91
CA ARG A 23 5.78 -9.09 7.26
C ARG A 23 6.94 -9.78 6.52
N ASP A 24 6.76 -10.00 5.23
CA ASP A 24 7.78 -10.59 4.33
C ASP A 24 8.20 -9.64 3.19
N GLY A 25 7.68 -8.41 3.21
CA GLY A 25 8.01 -7.35 2.26
C GLY A 25 7.19 -7.35 0.98
N PHE A 26 6.25 -8.28 0.80
CA PHE A 26 5.38 -8.34 -0.37
C PHE A 26 3.95 -7.91 -0.02
N CYS A 27 3.27 -7.22 -0.94
CA CYS A 27 1.86 -6.88 -0.79
C CYS A 27 0.94 -8.05 -1.19
N ARG A 28 1.29 -9.25 -0.74
CA ARG A 28 0.51 -10.46 -0.97
C ARG A 28 -0.57 -10.62 0.10
N THR A 29 -1.68 -11.21 -0.31
CA THR A 29 -2.88 -11.38 0.52
C THR A 29 -3.43 -12.80 0.33
N ASP A 30 -4.24 -13.25 1.28
CA ASP A 30 -5.19 -14.35 1.12
C ASP A 30 -6.54 -13.95 1.75
N GLU A 31 -7.38 -14.92 2.10
CA GLU A 31 -8.67 -14.69 2.76
C GLU A 31 -8.55 -14.11 4.18
N GLN A 32 -7.44 -14.36 4.88
CA GLN A 32 -7.20 -13.93 6.26
C GLN A 32 -6.93 -12.43 6.37
N ASP A 33 -6.35 -11.82 5.34
CA ASP A 33 -6.09 -10.38 5.31
C ASP A 33 -7.36 -9.60 4.95
N GLN A 34 -8.25 -9.41 5.90
CA GLN A 34 -9.49 -8.66 5.71
C GLN A 34 -9.26 -7.20 5.27
N GLY A 35 -8.10 -6.64 5.58
CA GLY A 35 -7.72 -5.29 5.16
C GLY A 35 -7.31 -5.20 3.69
N ARG A 36 -6.93 -6.33 3.07
CA ARG A 36 -6.43 -6.42 1.69
C ARG A 36 -5.27 -5.45 1.48
N HIS A 37 -4.16 -5.69 2.15
CA HIS A 37 -2.92 -4.90 2.07
C HIS A 37 -2.18 -5.20 0.75
N VAL A 38 -2.81 -4.83 -0.36
CA VAL A 38 -2.40 -5.23 -1.72
C VAL A 38 -1.76 -4.12 -2.54
N VAL A 39 -1.80 -2.86 -2.08
CA VAL A 39 -1.26 -1.71 -2.81
C VAL A 39 0.09 -1.30 -2.25
N CYS A 40 1.17 -1.45 -3.01
CA CYS A 40 2.49 -0.93 -2.61
C CYS A 40 2.58 0.55 -2.94
N ALA A 41 2.59 1.40 -1.92
CA ALA A 41 2.63 2.85 -2.09
C ALA A 41 3.83 3.48 -1.39
N ILE A 42 4.23 4.67 -1.86
CA ILE A 42 5.27 5.51 -1.27
C ILE A 42 4.58 6.57 -0.43
N MET A 43 4.74 6.50 0.90
CA MET A 43 4.05 7.38 1.83
C MET A 43 4.37 8.85 1.53
N THR A 44 3.33 9.67 1.52
CA THR A 44 3.45 11.13 1.46
C THR A 44 2.94 11.73 2.77
N GLU A 45 3.41 12.93 3.12
CA GLU A 45 2.94 13.62 4.32
C GLU A 45 1.42 13.86 4.25
N SER A 46 0.91 14.29 3.10
CA SER A 46 -0.52 14.52 2.88
C SER A 46 -1.35 13.26 3.09
N PHE A 47 -0.91 12.11 2.58
CA PHE A 47 -1.56 10.83 2.80
C PHE A 47 -1.54 10.41 4.28
N LEU A 48 -0.39 10.52 4.95
CA LEU A 48 -0.24 10.10 6.34
C LEU A 48 -1.14 10.93 7.27
N LEU A 49 -1.21 12.25 7.07
CA LEU A 49 -2.11 13.13 7.81
C LEU A 49 -3.59 12.82 7.50
N PHE A 50 -3.92 12.62 6.22
CA PHE A 50 -5.26 12.27 5.79
C PHE A 50 -5.74 10.96 6.40
N THR A 51 -4.98 9.88 6.23
CA THR A 51 -5.39 8.54 6.67
C THR A 51 -5.48 8.46 8.20
N ARG A 52 -4.61 9.19 8.93
CA ARG A 52 -4.73 9.38 10.37
C ARG A 52 -6.05 10.07 10.76
N SER A 53 -6.45 11.13 10.04
CA SER A 53 -7.74 11.81 10.28
C SER A 53 -8.96 10.91 10.03
N ARG A 54 -8.80 9.84 9.23
CA ARG A 54 -9.79 8.80 8.97
C ARG A 54 -9.69 7.58 9.90
N GLY A 55 -8.92 7.71 10.99
CA GLY A 55 -8.76 6.68 12.02
C GLY A 55 -7.74 5.59 11.69
N ASN A 56 -6.95 5.76 10.63
CA ASN A 56 -5.86 4.85 10.26
C ASN A 56 -4.51 5.50 10.56
N ASP A 57 -4.08 5.48 11.82
CA ASP A 57 -2.80 6.06 12.22
C ASP A 57 -1.61 5.17 11.79
N LEU A 58 -0.94 5.57 10.71
CA LEU A 58 0.28 4.93 10.21
C LEU A 58 1.56 5.64 10.65
N MET A 59 1.48 6.68 11.48
CA MET A 59 2.65 7.45 11.91
C MET A 59 3.14 6.98 13.28
N THR A 60 2.22 6.67 14.19
CA THR A 60 2.56 6.24 15.56
C THR A 60 3.13 4.82 15.57
N PRO A 61 4.36 4.59 16.07
CA PRO A 61 4.93 3.24 16.21
C PRO A 61 4.06 2.35 17.11
N ARG A 62 3.90 1.08 16.73
CA ARG A 62 3.22 0.04 17.53
C ARG A 62 4.09 -1.22 17.60
N PRO A 63 5.04 -1.30 18.55
CA PRO A 63 5.95 -2.43 18.70
C PRO A 63 5.24 -3.79 18.84
N GLU A 64 4.07 -3.81 19.47
CA GLU A 64 3.23 -5.00 19.64
C GLU A 64 2.76 -5.62 18.31
N TYR A 65 2.74 -4.84 17.22
CA TYR A 65 2.41 -5.28 15.87
C TYR A 65 3.62 -5.26 14.92
N GLN A 66 4.83 -5.15 15.46
CA GLN A 66 6.07 -4.96 14.70
C GLN A 66 5.93 -3.83 13.67
N PHE A 67 5.26 -2.76 14.06
CA PHE A 67 4.99 -1.61 13.21
C PHE A 67 5.85 -0.42 13.66
N PRO A 68 6.81 0.04 12.84
CA PRO A 68 7.76 1.07 13.27
C PRO A 68 7.18 2.49 13.26
N GLY A 69 5.97 2.69 12.72
CA GLY A 69 5.51 4.01 12.30
C GLY A 69 6.18 4.42 10.99
N LEU A 70 5.44 5.09 10.12
CA LEU A 70 5.88 5.46 8.78
C LEU A 70 6.14 6.96 8.66
N ASN A 71 7.13 7.29 7.84
CA ASN A 71 7.48 8.64 7.44
C ASN A 71 7.24 8.84 5.93
N PRO A 72 7.14 10.09 5.46
CA PRO A 72 7.17 10.36 4.03
C PRO A 72 8.40 9.73 3.35
N GLY A 73 8.19 9.07 2.21
CA GLY A 73 9.21 8.32 1.48
C GLY A 73 9.26 6.82 1.80
N ASP A 74 8.69 6.38 2.93
CA ASP A 74 8.62 4.94 3.24
C ASP A 74 7.70 4.22 2.23
N ARG A 75 8.08 2.99 1.86
CA ARG A 75 7.23 2.10 1.07
C ARG A 75 6.40 1.23 1.99
N TRP A 76 5.11 1.12 1.72
CA TRP A 76 4.21 0.30 2.53
C TRP A 76 3.07 -0.32 1.74
N CYS A 77 2.70 -1.54 2.10
CA CYS A 77 1.51 -2.22 1.60
C CYS A 77 0.27 -1.68 2.31
N LEU A 78 -0.53 -0.88 1.59
CA LEU A 78 -1.77 -0.29 2.06
C LEU A 78 -2.98 -1.18 1.76
N CYS A 79 -3.99 -1.09 2.61
CA CYS A 79 -5.33 -1.58 2.31
C CYS A 79 -5.85 -0.91 1.03
N ALA A 80 -6.39 -1.69 0.08
CA ALA A 80 -6.91 -1.17 -1.18
C ALA A 80 -7.93 -0.04 -0.97
N LEU A 81 -8.91 -0.26 -0.10
CA LEU A 81 -9.95 0.74 0.19
C LEU A 81 -9.40 2.03 0.83
N ARG A 82 -8.29 1.95 1.59
CA ARG A 82 -7.67 3.16 2.17
C ARG A 82 -6.90 3.97 1.13
N TRP A 83 -6.30 3.30 0.16
CA TRP A 83 -5.69 3.99 -0.97
C TRP A 83 -6.77 4.62 -1.87
N GLN A 84 -7.85 3.90 -2.15
CA GLN A 84 -8.99 4.40 -2.93
C GLN A 84 -9.64 5.64 -2.29
N GLU A 85 -9.90 5.59 -0.98
CA GLU A 85 -10.44 6.72 -0.22
C GLU A 85 -9.53 7.97 -0.35
N ALA A 86 -8.21 7.78 -0.30
CA ALA A 86 -7.26 8.88 -0.49
C ALA A 86 -7.23 9.39 -1.95
N TYR A 87 -7.45 8.51 -2.93
CA TYR A 87 -7.49 8.87 -4.35
C TYR A 87 -8.69 9.77 -4.65
N GLU A 88 -9.87 9.41 -4.17
CA GLU A 88 -11.10 10.22 -4.29
C GLU A 88 -10.95 11.60 -3.64
N MET A 89 -10.12 11.70 -2.59
CA MET A 89 -9.83 12.95 -1.89
C MET A 89 -8.65 13.72 -2.49
N GLY A 90 -8.03 13.23 -3.56
CA GLY A 90 -6.91 13.90 -4.25
C GLY A 90 -5.59 13.87 -3.46
N VAL A 91 -5.44 12.96 -2.49
CA VAL A 91 -4.26 12.85 -1.60
C VAL A 91 -3.69 11.43 -1.57
N ALA A 92 -4.01 10.60 -2.55
CA ALA A 92 -3.42 9.27 -2.68
C ALA A 92 -1.90 9.33 -2.87
N PRO A 93 -1.14 8.45 -2.20
CA PRO A 93 0.29 8.34 -2.38
C PRO A 93 0.63 7.65 -3.72
N PRO A 94 1.81 7.93 -4.31
CA PRO A 94 2.31 7.23 -5.49
C PRO A 94 2.40 5.71 -5.29
N VAL A 95 2.23 4.94 -6.37
CA VAL A 95 2.13 3.48 -6.34
C VAL A 95 3.20 2.83 -7.20
N LEU A 96 3.79 1.73 -6.69
CA LEU A 96 4.68 0.85 -7.45
C LEU A 96 3.86 -0.30 -8.04
N LEU A 97 3.59 -0.25 -9.36
CA LEU A 97 2.68 -1.19 -10.02
C LEU A 97 3.20 -2.64 -9.99
N SER A 98 4.50 -2.85 -10.18
CA SER A 98 5.12 -4.20 -10.12
C SER A 98 5.03 -4.85 -8.74
N CYS A 99 4.95 -4.03 -7.69
CA CYS A 99 4.85 -4.45 -6.29
C CYS A 99 3.41 -4.49 -5.75
N THR A 100 2.42 -4.12 -6.57
CA THR A 100 1.00 -4.05 -6.21
C THR A 100 0.28 -5.28 -6.75
N HIS A 101 -0.38 -6.04 -5.88
CA HIS A 101 -1.00 -7.31 -6.23
C HIS A 101 -2.26 -7.12 -7.07
N GLU A 102 -2.53 -8.04 -7.99
CA GLU A 102 -3.68 -7.99 -8.91
C GLU A 102 -5.05 -7.79 -8.23
N ARG A 103 -5.22 -8.25 -6.98
CA ARG A 103 -6.45 -8.09 -6.20
C ARG A 103 -6.72 -6.63 -5.80
N ALA A 104 -5.78 -5.72 -5.99
CA ALA A 104 -6.08 -4.29 -5.92
C ALA A 104 -7.16 -3.89 -6.95
N LEU A 105 -7.19 -4.57 -8.10
CA LEU A 105 -8.16 -4.32 -9.19
C LEU A 105 -9.59 -4.76 -8.84
N ASP A 106 -9.79 -5.50 -7.76
CA ASP A 106 -11.13 -5.80 -7.25
C ASP A 106 -11.80 -4.56 -6.62
N TYR A 107 -11.03 -3.50 -6.35
CA TYR A 107 -11.47 -2.27 -5.67
C TYR A 107 -11.11 -0.98 -6.40
N ILE A 108 -9.97 -0.97 -7.09
CA ILE A 108 -9.38 0.22 -7.70
C ILE A 108 -9.20 0.00 -9.20
N GLU A 109 -9.70 0.92 -10.01
CA GLU A 109 -9.48 0.89 -11.46
C GLU A 109 -7.99 0.96 -11.80
N LEU A 110 -7.54 0.15 -12.78
CA LEU A 110 -6.13 0.11 -13.18
C LEU A 110 -5.62 1.49 -13.62
N ASP A 111 -6.46 2.28 -14.28
CA ASP A 111 -6.10 3.63 -14.72
C ASP A 111 -5.86 4.60 -13.55
N ALA A 112 -6.58 4.43 -12.43
CA ALA A 112 -6.33 5.21 -11.23
C ALA A 112 -4.93 4.89 -10.66
N LEU A 113 -4.57 3.60 -10.56
CA LEU A 113 -3.24 3.18 -10.14
C LEU A 113 -2.15 3.70 -11.07
N LYS A 114 -2.36 3.62 -12.40
CA LYS A 114 -1.43 4.12 -13.41
C LYS A 114 -1.25 5.64 -13.34
N SER A 115 -2.30 6.39 -13.04
CA SER A 115 -2.25 7.85 -12.94
C SER A 115 -1.32 8.37 -11.84
N LEU A 116 -1.04 7.53 -10.83
CA LEU A 116 -0.12 7.80 -9.72
C LEU A 116 1.04 6.80 -9.67
N ALA A 117 1.36 6.16 -10.81
CA ALA A 117 2.48 5.25 -10.86
C ALA A 117 3.80 5.98 -10.59
N PHE A 118 4.62 5.42 -9.71
CA PHE A 118 5.98 5.87 -9.49
C PHE A 118 6.92 5.11 -10.42
N GLU A 119 7.67 5.84 -11.24
CA GLU A 119 8.76 5.31 -12.05
C GLU A 119 10.06 5.41 -11.24
N GLU A 120 10.74 4.26 -11.05
CA GLU A 120 12.05 4.20 -10.38
C GLU A 120 13.20 4.62 -11.31
#